data_AF-A0A0G1KJ67-F1
#
_entry.id   AF-A0A0G1KJ67-F1
#
_cell.length_a   1.000
_cell.length_b   1.000
_cell.length_c   1.000
_cell.angle_alpha   90.00
_cell.angle_beta   90.00
_cell.angle_gamma   90.00
#
_symmetry.space_group_name_H-M   'P 1'
#
loop_
_entity.id
_entity.type
_entity.pdbx_description
1 polymer ?
#
loop_
_entity_poly.entity_id
_entity_poly.type
_entity_poly.pdbx_seq_one_letter_code
_entity_poly.pdbx_strand_id
1 'polypeptide(L)'
;MTKIINGLLLVVFIGIAVLVFGFSKRKQVDQDVQVKADVQKEVSSYTKLSEASNSEGNMKLISMSRRSPEGRTSYSFKVVDTKENTETSIYETVADPGSSMEIPENSWSPDYKQVFVRTISPGGDNYYVFRANGEVYADGKKYIAVGDFWDNTKTSNRIEEITGWAGDDLLMVYTVTDTGEHGQAYWFVTSTRKFMQVREL
;
A
#
# COMPACT_ATOMS: atom_id res chain seq x y z
N MET A 1 56.72 50.07 -28.25
CA MET A 1 55.70 50.31 -27.20
C MET A 1 56.07 49.51 -25.97
N THR A 2 56.38 50.26 -24.92
CA THR A 2 56.28 50.02 -23.46
C THR A 2 56.80 48.71 -22.84
N LYS A 3 57.77 48.90 -21.94
CA LYS A 3 58.43 47.95 -21.03
C LYS A 3 57.64 47.80 -19.70
N ILE A 4 57.58 46.56 -19.21
CA ILE A 4 57.85 46.01 -17.85
C ILE A 4 57.65 46.90 -16.59
N ILE A 5 57.00 46.33 -15.55
CA ILE A 5 57.43 46.13 -14.13
C ILE A 5 56.31 46.38 -13.09
N ASN A 6 56.12 45.33 -12.26
CA ASN A 6 55.65 45.21 -10.87
C ASN A 6 55.35 46.48 -10.04
N GLY A 7 54.33 46.37 -9.17
CA GLY A 7 54.12 47.31 -8.07
C GLY A 7 53.09 46.82 -7.04
N LEU A 8 53.54 45.94 -6.14
CA LEU A 8 52.91 45.65 -4.85
C LEU A 8 52.90 46.93 -4.00
N LEU A 9 51.77 47.34 -3.43
CA LEU A 9 51.77 48.27 -2.29
C LEU A 9 50.59 48.03 -1.34
N LEU A 10 51.00 47.54 -0.17
CA LEU A 10 50.25 47.34 1.06
C LEU A 10 50.18 48.69 1.80
N VAL A 11 48.99 49.15 2.17
CA VAL A 11 48.84 50.20 3.19
C VAL A 11 47.81 49.76 4.22
N VAL A 12 48.32 49.46 5.40
CA VAL A 12 47.64 49.20 6.66
C VAL A 12 47.28 50.54 7.29
N PHE A 13 46.03 50.74 7.72
CA PHE A 13 45.71 51.69 8.79
C PHE A 13 44.77 51.07 9.81
N ILE A 14 45.35 50.85 10.99
CA ILE A 14 44.72 50.51 12.26
C ILE A 14 44.20 51.83 12.87
N GLY A 15 42.99 51.82 13.41
CA GLY A 15 42.43 52.95 14.17
C GLY A 15 41.34 52.48 15.12
N ILE A 16 41.74 51.99 16.28
CA ILE A 16 40.88 51.66 17.43
C ILE A 16 40.52 52.96 18.16
N ALA A 17 39.24 53.20 18.40
CA ALA A 17 38.78 54.09 19.48
C ALA A 17 37.48 53.52 20.10
N VAL A 18 37.64 52.92 21.27
CA VAL A 18 36.58 52.46 22.18
C VAL A 18 36.38 53.55 23.24
N LEU A 19 35.11 53.83 23.60
CA LEU A 19 34.56 54.05 24.96
C LEU A 19 33.33 54.98 24.89
N VAL A 20 32.12 54.42 24.96
CA VAL A 20 31.24 54.28 26.16
C VAL A 20 30.44 55.55 26.49
N PHE A 21 29.13 55.48 26.28
CA PHE A 21 28.11 55.99 27.22
C PHE A 21 26.80 55.24 27.00
N GLY A 22 26.34 54.51 28.03
CA GLY A 22 25.05 53.81 28.01
C GLY A 22 23.91 54.67 28.57
N PHE A 23 22.67 54.23 28.33
CA PHE A 23 21.57 54.23 29.30
C PHE A 23 20.40 53.38 28.77
N SER A 24 19.90 52.51 29.63
CA SER A 24 18.75 51.62 29.44
C SER A 24 17.43 52.36 29.19
N LYS A 25 16.61 51.80 28.29
CA LYS A 25 15.20 51.37 28.46
C LYS A 25 14.38 51.59 27.18
N ARG A 26 13.91 50.49 26.57
CA ARG A 26 12.49 50.10 26.51
C ARG A 26 12.31 48.88 25.61
N LYS A 27 11.51 47.93 26.09
CA LYS A 27 10.97 46.79 25.35
C LYS A 27 10.38 47.25 24.01
N GLN A 28 10.88 46.72 22.91
CA GLN A 28 10.01 46.41 21.77
C GLN A 28 9.84 44.89 21.75
N VAL A 29 8.60 44.50 21.99
CA VAL A 29 8.07 43.17 21.71
C VAL A 29 8.05 43.06 20.20
N ASP A 30 9.06 42.43 19.61
CA ASP A 30 8.98 41.93 18.23
C ASP A 30 8.13 40.65 18.25
N GLN A 31 6.82 40.84 18.38
CA GLN A 31 5.81 39.89 17.92
C GLN A 31 5.62 40.10 16.41
N ASP A 32 6.62 39.73 15.60
CA ASP A 32 6.37 39.58 14.16
C ASP A 32 7.40 38.68 13.43
N VAL A 33 7.85 37.59 14.07
CA VAL A 33 8.51 36.48 13.34
C VAL A 33 8.22 35.16 14.04
N GLN A 34 6.95 34.77 14.20
CA GLN A 34 6.55 33.37 14.48
C GLN A 34 5.20 33.00 13.84
N VAL A 35 4.92 33.53 12.65
CA VAL A 35 3.88 32.97 11.77
C VAL A 35 4.57 32.36 10.54
N LYS A 36 5.29 31.25 10.76
CA LYS A 36 5.71 30.28 9.72
C LYS A 36 6.52 29.14 10.33
N ALA A 37 5.92 28.41 11.26
CA ALA A 37 6.43 27.09 11.65
C ALA A 37 5.31 26.23 12.27
N ASP A 38 4.11 26.26 11.68
CA ASP A 38 3.09 25.23 11.95
C ASP A 38 2.22 24.96 10.72
N VAL A 39 2.85 24.88 9.55
CA VAL A 39 2.23 24.37 8.33
C VAL A 39 3.16 23.30 7.78
N GLN A 40 3.12 22.12 8.39
CA GLN A 40 3.36 20.80 7.81
C GLN A 40 3.66 19.81 8.93
N LYS A 41 2.62 19.38 9.63
CA LYS A 41 2.65 18.06 10.26
C LYS A 41 1.30 17.37 10.14
N GLU A 42 0.86 17.19 8.90
CA GLU A 42 -0.01 16.07 8.57
C GLU A 42 0.86 14.99 7.94
N VAL A 43 1.71 14.35 8.75
CA VAL A 43 2.18 13.01 8.40
C VAL A 43 0.98 12.11 8.67
N SER A 44 0.08 11.99 7.69
CA SER A 44 -0.99 11.01 7.77
C SER A 44 -0.33 9.63 7.78
N SER A 45 -0.20 9.05 8.96
CA SER A 45 0.29 7.70 9.16
C SER A 45 -0.79 6.73 8.70
N TYR A 46 -0.37 5.58 8.20
CA TYR A 46 -1.28 4.48 7.93
C TYR A 46 -1.96 4.00 9.23
N THR A 47 -3.26 3.77 9.16
CA THR A 47 -4.07 3.17 10.24
C THR A 47 -4.38 1.72 9.87
N LYS A 48 -4.15 0.79 10.80
CA LYS A 48 -4.53 -0.61 10.63
C LYS A 48 -6.05 -0.74 10.48
N LEU A 49 -6.49 -1.46 9.46
CA LEU A 49 -7.91 -1.72 9.19
C LEU A 49 -8.34 -3.11 9.66
N SER A 50 -7.59 -4.13 9.28
CA SER A 50 -7.91 -5.52 9.56
C SER A 50 -6.65 -6.38 9.59
N GLU A 51 -6.79 -7.58 10.14
CA GLU A 51 -5.77 -8.63 10.05
C GLU A 51 -6.40 -10.00 9.92
N ALA A 52 -5.68 -10.95 9.31
CA ALA A 52 -5.99 -12.36 9.34
C ALA A 52 -4.72 -13.15 9.67
N SER A 53 -4.83 -14.12 10.58
CA SER A 53 -3.72 -15.02 10.89
C SER A 53 -3.84 -16.28 10.04
N ASN A 54 -2.70 -16.89 9.70
CA ASN A 54 -2.72 -18.24 9.15
C ASN A 54 -3.18 -19.26 10.22
N SER A 55 -3.46 -20.51 9.82
CA SER A 55 -4.00 -21.51 10.74
C SER A 55 -3.05 -21.91 11.88
N GLU A 56 -1.74 -21.69 11.71
CA GLU A 56 -0.72 -21.88 12.77
C GLU A 56 -0.58 -20.66 13.71
N GLY A 57 -1.13 -19.49 13.36
CA GLY A 57 -1.03 -18.26 14.14
C GLY A 57 0.35 -17.59 14.16
N ASN A 58 1.33 -18.11 13.43
CA ASN A 58 2.68 -17.55 13.34
C ASN A 58 2.86 -16.52 12.23
N MET A 59 1.91 -16.39 11.31
CA MET A 59 1.92 -15.35 10.29
C MET A 59 0.62 -14.57 10.29
N LYS A 60 0.74 -13.25 10.06
CA LYS A 60 -0.39 -12.32 10.00
C LYS A 60 -0.35 -11.51 8.72
N LEU A 61 -1.46 -11.49 7.99
CA LEU A 61 -1.70 -10.53 6.93
C LEU A 61 -2.36 -9.32 7.57
N ILE A 62 -1.79 -8.14 7.36
CA ILE A 62 -2.27 -6.88 7.94
C ILE A 62 -2.61 -5.92 6.79
N SER A 63 -3.81 -5.37 6.83
CA SER A 63 -4.23 -4.27 5.95
C SER A 63 -4.13 -2.96 6.71
N MET A 64 -3.54 -1.96 6.08
CA MET A 64 -3.47 -0.60 6.59
C MET A 64 -4.00 0.36 5.52
N SER A 65 -4.60 1.46 5.95
CA SER A 65 -5.06 2.50 5.03
C SER A 65 -4.71 3.90 5.48
N ARG A 66 -4.74 4.81 4.52
CA ARG A 66 -4.54 6.23 4.72
C ARG A 66 -5.37 7.01 3.73
N ARG A 67 -6.26 7.86 4.22
CA ARG A 67 -7.09 8.73 3.38
C ARG A 67 -6.32 10.01 3.05
N SER A 68 -6.30 10.39 1.77
CA SER A 68 -5.76 11.68 1.35
C SER A 68 -6.79 12.80 1.56
N PRO A 69 -6.36 14.07 1.64
CA PRO A 69 -7.28 15.21 1.66
C PRO A 69 -8.21 15.28 0.44
N GLU A 70 -7.75 14.76 -0.71
CA GLU A 70 -8.53 14.64 -1.96
C GLU A 70 -9.59 13.52 -1.92
N GLY A 71 -9.70 12.80 -0.80
CA GLY A 71 -10.72 11.78 -0.57
C GLY A 71 -10.41 10.40 -1.13
N ARG A 72 -9.22 10.18 -1.71
CA ARG A 72 -8.75 8.85 -2.13
C ARG A 72 -8.15 8.09 -0.94
N THR A 73 -8.21 6.77 -0.97
CA THR A 73 -7.65 5.92 0.10
C THR A 73 -6.47 5.13 -0.43
N SER A 74 -5.29 5.32 0.15
CA SER A 74 -4.14 4.44 -0.04
C SER A 74 -4.29 3.21 0.84
N TYR A 75 -4.05 2.02 0.30
CA TYR A 75 -4.00 0.75 1.02
C TYR A 75 -2.60 0.16 0.95
N SER A 76 -2.17 -0.47 2.05
CA SER A 76 -0.92 -1.21 2.17
C SER A 76 -1.20 -2.56 2.82
N PHE A 77 -0.66 -3.62 2.23
CA PHE A 77 -0.76 -4.99 2.74
C PHE A 77 0.62 -5.49 3.11
N LYS A 78 0.73 -6.06 4.31
CA LYS A 78 1.97 -6.62 4.83
C LYS A 78 1.75 -7.98 5.44
N VAL A 79 2.74 -8.85 5.30
CA VAL A 79 2.83 -10.09 6.05
C VAL A 79 3.82 -9.90 7.19
N VAL A 80 3.42 -10.28 8.40
CA VAL A 80 4.26 -10.28 9.59
C VAL A 80 4.46 -11.73 10.01
N ASP A 81 5.72 -12.17 10.03
CA ASP A 81 6.13 -13.41 10.68
C ASP A 81 6.42 -13.11 12.15
N THR A 82 5.62 -13.66 13.05
CA THR A 82 5.73 -13.40 14.49
C THR A 82 6.79 -14.25 15.16
N LYS A 83 7.25 -15.34 14.54
CA LYS A 83 8.35 -16.17 15.04
C LYS A 83 9.70 -15.52 14.74
N GLU A 84 9.87 -15.06 13.50
CA GLU A 84 11.12 -14.43 13.04
C GLU A 84 11.15 -12.92 13.30
N ASN A 85 10.01 -12.33 13.71
CA ASN A 85 9.83 -10.89 13.91
C ASN A 85 10.21 -10.07 12.66
N THR A 86 9.78 -10.56 11.49
CA THR A 86 10.02 -9.91 10.19
C THR A 86 8.73 -9.40 9.57
N GLU A 87 8.80 -8.25 8.91
CA GLU A 87 7.70 -7.69 8.13
C GLU A 87 8.05 -7.66 6.63
N THR A 88 7.11 -8.09 5.80
CA THR A 88 7.23 -8.07 4.34
C THR A 88 6.07 -7.29 3.75
N SER A 89 6.36 -6.19 3.04
CA SER A 89 5.36 -5.48 2.24
C SER A 89 5.06 -6.27 0.97
N ILE A 90 3.79 -6.62 0.76
CA ILE A 90 3.38 -7.44 -0.40
C ILE A 90 2.68 -6.60 -1.47
N TYR A 91 2.00 -5.51 -1.08
CA TYR A 91 1.29 -4.66 -2.02
C TYR A 91 0.93 -3.28 -1.46
N GLU A 92 0.99 -2.27 -2.31
CA GLU A 92 0.52 -0.92 -2.02
C GLU A 92 -0.22 -0.36 -3.23
N THR A 93 -1.32 0.33 -2.99
CA THR A 93 -2.15 0.91 -4.06
C THR A 93 -3.01 2.06 -3.56
N VAL A 94 -3.56 2.84 -4.50
CA VAL A 94 -4.53 3.88 -4.22
C VAL A 94 -5.85 3.46 -4.84
N ALA A 95 -6.87 3.26 -4.01
CA ALA A 95 -8.20 2.90 -4.48
C ALA A 95 -8.90 4.11 -5.12
N ASP A 96 -9.72 3.83 -6.12
CA ASP A 96 -10.61 4.82 -6.71
C ASP A 96 -11.75 5.19 -5.75
N PRO A 97 -12.34 6.39 -5.90
CA PRO A 97 -13.45 6.81 -5.08
C PRO A 97 -14.58 5.77 -5.04
N GLY A 98 -15.06 5.46 -3.83
CA GLY A 98 -16.12 4.46 -3.62
C GLY A 98 -15.63 3.01 -3.59
N SER A 99 -14.33 2.75 -3.75
CA SER A 99 -13.76 1.41 -3.63
C SER A 99 -13.13 1.18 -2.25
N SER A 100 -13.21 -0.06 -1.75
CA SER A 100 -12.54 -0.53 -0.53
C SER A 100 -11.75 -1.79 -0.78
N MET A 101 -10.77 -2.07 0.08
CA MET A 101 -10.03 -3.33 0.06
C MET A 101 -10.12 -4.01 1.42
N GLU A 102 -10.31 -5.32 1.39
CA GLU A 102 -10.65 -6.13 2.55
C GLU A 102 -9.85 -7.42 2.57
N ILE A 103 -9.62 -7.94 3.78
CA ILE A 103 -9.02 -9.25 4.04
C ILE A 103 -10.16 -10.20 4.43
N PRO A 104 -10.57 -11.13 3.54
CA PRO A 104 -11.49 -12.20 3.90
C PRO A 104 -10.97 -13.08 5.06
N GLU A 105 -11.88 -13.71 5.82
CA GLU A 105 -11.48 -14.55 6.97
C GLU A 105 -10.58 -15.72 6.55
N ASN A 106 -10.88 -16.35 5.40
CA ASN A 106 -10.11 -17.45 4.85
C ASN A 106 -8.99 -17.00 3.90
N SER A 107 -8.40 -15.82 4.10
CA SER A 107 -7.41 -15.25 3.18
C SER A 107 -6.16 -16.09 2.95
N TRP A 108 -5.74 -16.91 3.92
CA TRP A 108 -4.48 -17.66 3.87
C TRP A 108 -4.60 -19.01 3.18
N SER A 109 -3.68 -19.31 2.24
CA SER A 109 -3.57 -20.66 1.69
C SER A 109 -3.15 -21.64 2.80
N PRO A 110 -3.57 -22.91 2.75
CA PRO A 110 -3.21 -23.89 3.76
C PRO A 110 -1.70 -24.11 3.93
N ASP A 111 -0.92 -23.91 2.87
CA ASP A 111 0.55 -23.98 2.90
C ASP A 111 1.24 -22.65 3.27
N TYR A 112 0.44 -21.62 3.55
CA TYR A 112 0.85 -20.27 3.92
C TYR A 112 1.71 -19.52 2.91
N LYS A 113 1.83 -20.03 1.68
CA LYS A 113 2.64 -19.37 0.64
C LYS A 113 1.89 -18.26 -0.06
N GLN A 114 0.57 -18.25 0.02
CA GLN A 114 -0.30 -17.33 -0.71
C GLN A 114 -1.35 -16.74 0.22
N VAL A 115 -1.77 -15.53 -0.13
CA VAL A 115 -2.92 -14.87 0.47
C VAL A 115 -3.81 -14.29 -0.62
N PHE A 116 -5.11 -14.21 -0.38
CA PHE A 116 -6.01 -13.47 -1.26
C PHE A 116 -6.70 -12.32 -0.53
N VAL A 117 -6.98 -11.25 -1.26
CA VAL A 117 -7.71 -10.07 -0.77
C VAL A 117 -8.87 -9.77 -1.73
N ARG A 118 -9.91 -9.13 -1.20
CA ARG A 118 -11.07 -8.66 -1.97
C ARG A 118 -10.99 -7.14 -2.12
N THR A 119 -11.33 -6.64 -3.30
CA THR A 119 -11.60 -5.22 -3.54
C THR A 119 -13.05 -5.07 -3.91
N ILE A 120 -13.77 -4.26 -3.16
CA ILE A 120 -15.16 -3.90 -3.44
C ILE A 120 -15.13 -2.60 -4.23
N SER A 121 -15.80 -2.57 -5.37
CA SER A 121 -15.91 -1.38 -6.20
C SER A 121 -17.34 -1.20 -6.71
N PRO A 122 -17.72 0.00 -7.18
CA PRO A 122 -19.01 0.20 -7.83
C PRO A 122 -19.23 -0.69 -9.07
N GLY A 123 -18.16 -1.16 -9.71
CA GLY A 123 -18.21 -2.07 -10.86
C GLY A 123 -18.27 -3.55 -10.49
N GLY A 124 -18.27 -3.90 -9.20
CA GLY A 124 -18.25 -5.27 -8.70
C GLY A 124 -17.00 -5.59 -7.90
N ASP A 125 -16.99 -6.80 -7.36
CA ASP A 125 -15.90 -7.31 -6.55
C ASP A 125 -14.76 -7.86 -7.42
N ASN A 126 -13.53 -7.59 -6.98
CA ASN A 126 -12.32 -8.14 -7.56
C ASN A 126 -11.53 -8.89 -6.50
N TYR A 127 -10.86 -9.95 -6.94
CA TYR A 127 -10.09 -10.82 -6.05
C TYR A 127 -8.66 -10.92 -6.55
N TYR A 128 -7.71 -10.71 -5.64
CA TYR A 128 -6.29 -10.69 -5.96
C TYR A 128 -5.53 -11.67 -5.07
N VAL A 129 -4.71 -12.52 -5.69
CA VAL A 129 -3.85 -13.48 -4.97
C VAL A 129 -2.41 -13.01 -5.00
N PHE A 130 -1.79 -12.90 -3.83
CA PHE A 130 -0.41 -12.49 -3.63
C PHE A 130 0.41 -13.64 -3.07
N ARG A 131 1.72 -13.64 -3.37
CA ARG A 131 2.66 -14.46 -2.61
C ARG A 131 2.91 -13.82 -1.26
N ALA A 132 2.84 -14.61 -0.19
CA ALA A 132 3.00 -14.10 1.17
C ALA A 132 4.41 -13.52 1.43
N ASN A 133 5.41 -13.97 0.66
CA ASN A 133 6.78 -13.46 0.71
C ASN A 133 7.03 -12.19 -0.14
N GLY A 134 6.00 -11.62 -0.79
CA GLY A 134 6.11 -10.40 -1.60
C GLY A 134 6.81 -10.57 -2.97
N GLU A 135 7.21 -11.78 -3.32
CA GLU A 135 7.77 -12.09 -4.64
C GLU A 135 6.72 -11.91 -5.74
N VAL A 136 7.22 -11.65 -6.95
CA VAL A 136 6.38 -11.65 -8.17
C VAL A 136 6.12 -13.07 -8.65
N TYR A 137 5.04 -13.26 -9.40
CA TYR A 137 4.80 -14.50 -10.13
C TYR A 137 5.72 -14.60 -11.36
N ALA A 138 5.73 -15.78 -12.00
CA ALA A 138 6.61 -16.08 -13.13
C ALA A 138 6.39 -15.17 -14.36
N ASP A 139 5.22 -14.54 -14.48
CA ASP A 139 4.93 -13.53 -15.51
C ASP A 139 5.33 -12.10 -15.11
N GLY A 140 6.04 -11.94 -14.00
CA GLY A 140 6.49 -10.65 -13.46
C GLY A 140 5.41 -9.85 -12.73
N LYS A 141 4.17 -10.33 -12.67
CA LYS A 141 3.08 -9.64 -11.95
C LYS A 141 3.22 -9.81 -10.45
N LYS A 142 2.87 -8.77 -9.69
CA LYS A 142 2.82 -8.82 -8.21
C LYS A 142 1.67 -9.66 -7.65
N TYR A 143 0.60 -9.80 -8.43
CA TYR A 143 -0.59 -10.54 -8.04
C TYR A 143 -1.23 -11.24 -9.24
N ILE A 144 -2.10 -12.20 -8.92
CA ILE A 144 -3.05 -12.80 -9.86
C ILE A 144 -4.40 -12.11 -9.64
N ALA A 145 -4.91 -11.39 -10.62
CA ALA A 145 -6.30 -10.91 -10.62
C ALA A 145 -7.20 -12.04 -11.13
N VAL A 146 -8.04 -12.61 -10.26
CA VAL A 146 -8.83 -13.80 -10.60
C VAL A 146 -9.81 -13.51 -11.75
N GLY A 147 -10.39 -12.30 -11.76
CA GLY A 147 -11.31 -11.83 -12.80
C GLY A 147 -10.72 -11.89 -14.22
N ASP A 148 -9.45 -11.47 -14.39
CA ASP A 148 -8.77 -11.51 -15.69
C ASP A 148 -8.79 -12.91 -16.33
N PHE A 149 -8.73 -13.96 -15.51
CA PHE A 149 -8.77 -15.34 -15.99
C PHE A 149 -10.20 -15.84 -16.16
N TRP A 150 -11.14 -15.34 -15.35
CA TRP A 150 -12.55 -15.69 -15.46
C TRP A 150 -13.14 -15.27 -16.80
N ASP A 151 -12.83 -14.06 -17.25
CA ASP A 151 -13.30 -13.50 -18.52
C ASP A 151 -12.91 -14.37 -19.73
N ASN A 152 -11.88 -15.21 -19.59
CA ASN A 152 -11.42 -16.12 -20.63
C ASN A 152 -12.12 -17.49 -20.64
N THR A 153 -12.96 -17.81 -19.66
CA THR A 153 -13.62 -19.11 -19.53
C THR A 153 -14.78 -19.31 -20.52
N LYS A 154 -15.26 -18.25 -21.17
CA LYS A 154 -16.40 -18.24 -22.11
C LYS A 154 -17.73 -18.74 -21.51
N THR A 155 -17.85 -18.71 -20.18
CA THR A 155 -19.11 -18.94 -19.49
C THR A 155 -19.97 -17.67 -19.50
N SER A 156 -21.30 -17.83 -19.45
CA SER A 156 -22.24 -16.74 -19.23
C SER A 156 -22.36 -16.37 -17.74
N ASN A 157 -21.77 -17.15 -16.84
CA ASN A 157 -21.85 -16.87 -15.41
C ASN A 157 -20.88 -15.75 -14.99
N ARG A 158 -21.26 -15.01 -13.96
CA ARG A 158 -20.39 -14.05 -13.27
C ARG A 158 -19.95 -14.60 -11.92
N ILE A 159 -18.74 -14.23 -11.47
CA ILE A 159 -18.31 -14.53 -10.10
C ILE A 159 -19.26 -13.80 -9.14
N GLU A 160 -19.82 -14.56 -8.21
CA GLU A 160 -20.60 -14.03 -7.09
C GLU A 160 -19.67 -13.83 -5.89
N GLU A 161 -18.89 -14.85 -5.55
CA GLU A 161 -18.02 -14.82 -4.39
C GLU A 161 -16.83 -15.79 -4.52
N ILE A 162 -15.72 -15.43 -3.86
CA ILE A 162 -14.63 -16.36 -3.54
C ILE A 162 -14.55 -16.50 -2.02
N THR A 163 -14.91 -17.67 -1.49
CA THR A 163 -15.03 -17.90 -0.04
C THR A 163 -13.71 -18.29 0.63
N GLY A 164 -12.68 -18.58 -0.16
CA GLY A 164 -11.33 -18.88 0.30
C GLY A 164 -10.74 -20.11 -0.35
N TRP A 165 -9.80 -20.73 0.37
CA TRP A 165 -9.00 -21.83 -0.16
C TRP A 165 -9.70 -23.19 0.05
N ALA A 166 -9.70 -24.01 -1.00
CA ALA A 166 -10.09 -25.42 -1.01
C ALA A 166 -8.87 -26.36 -1.05
N GLY A 167 -7.66 -25.80 -1.13
CA GLY A 167 -6.37 -26.49 -1.18
C GLY A 167 -5.24 -25.48 -1.30
N ASP A 168 -3.99 -25.94 -1.29
CA ASP A 168 -2.78 -25.08 -1.29
C ASP A 168 -2.74 -24.06 -2.43
N ASP A 169 -3.24 -24.44 -3.60
CA ASP A 169 -3.32 -23.59 -4.80
C ASP A 169 -4.74 -23.52 -5.39
N LEU A 170 -5.77 -23.85 -4.60
CA LEU A 170 -7.16 -23.92 -5.06
C LEU A 170 -8.03 -22.90 -4.31
N LEU A 171 -8.65 -21.98 -5.05
CA LEU A 171 -9.68 -21.08 -4.52
C LEU A 171 -11.08 -21.58 -4.90
N MET A 172 -12.00 -21.57 -3.95
CA MET A 172 -13.42 -21.88 -4.19
C MET A 172 -14.14 -20.65 -4.74
N VAL A 173 -14.75 -20.79 -5.92
CA VAL A 173 -15.42 -19.70 -6.64
C VAL A 173 -16.87 -20.08 -6.89
N TYR A 174 -17.77 -19.29 -6.31
CA TYR A 174 -19.21 -19.38 -6.57
C TYR A 174 -19.61 -18.38 -7.63
N THR A 175 -20.58 -18.77 -8.45
CA THR A 175 -21.03 -17.97 -9.59
C THR A 175 -22.53 -17.85 -9.59
N VAL A 176 -23.01 -16.83 -10.30
CA VAL A 176 -24.43 -16.67 -10.63
C VAL A 176 -24.59 -16.51 -12.13
N THR A 177 -25.73 -16.97 -12.61
CA THR A 177 -26.16 -16.83 -14.01
C THR A 177 -26.56 -15.38 -14.30
N ASP A 178 -26.78 -15.06 -15.57
CA ASP A 178 -27.28 -13.74 -16.01
C ASP A 178 -28.66 -13.40 -15.43
N THR A 179 -29.46 -14.40 -15.06
CA THR A 179 -30.77 -14.22 -14.41
C THR A 179 -30.66 -14.02 -12.89
N GLY A 180 -29.45 -14.15 -12.33
CA GLY A 180 -29.19 -14.03 -10.90
C GLY A 180 -29.40 -15.33 -10.11
N GLU A 181 -29.72 -16.45 -10.77
CA GLU A 181 -29.79 -17.77 -10.13
C GLU A 181 -28.38 -18.31 -9.85
N HIS A 182 -28.25 -19.18 -8.85
CA HIS A 182 -26.98 -19.85 -8.56
C HIS A 182 -26.46 -20.57 -9.80
N GLY A 183 -25.24 -20.24 -10.17
CA GLY A 183 -24.48 -20.89 -11.22
C GLY A 183 -23.68 -22.07 -10.67
N GLN A 184 -22.85 -22.63 -11.54
CA GLN A 184 -21.92 -23.69 -11.16
C GLN A 184 -20.82 -23.15 -10.24
N ALA A 185 -20.28 -24.00 -9.38
CA ALA A 185 -19.10 -23.69 -8.60
C ALA A 185 -17.83 -24.14 -9.35
N TYR A 186 -16.72 -23.46 -9.07
CA TYR A 186 -15.43 -23.71 -9.70
C TYR A 186 -14.31 -23.69 -8.66
N TRP A 187 -13.28 -24.48 -8.91
CA TRP A 187 -11.97 -24.26 -8.33
C TRP A 187 -11.12 -23.42 -9.28
N PHE A 188 -10.59 -22.30 -8.80
CA PHE A 188 -9.54 -21.58 -9.49
C PHE A 188 -8.17 -22.09 -9.01
N VAL A 189 -7.40 -22.68 -9.93
CA VAL A 189 -6.08 -23.24 -9.66
C VAL A 189 -5.02 -22.16 -9.88
N THR A 190 -4.44 -21.59 -8.84
CA THR A 190 -3.54 -20.42 -8.96
C THR A 190 -2.24 -20.74 -9.69
N SER A 191 -1.75 -21.98 -9.60
CA SER A 191 -0.54 -22.45 -10.27
C SER A 191 -0.67 -22.52 -11.79
N THR A 192 -1.86 -22.90 -12.30
CA THR A 192 -2.13 -23.02 -13.73
C THR A 192 -3.00 -21.90 -14.29
N ARG A 193 -3.60 -21.09 -13.42
CA ARG A 193 -4.53 -19.98 -13.72
C ARG A 193 -5.74 -20.45 -14.52
N LYS A 194 -6.25 -21.63 -14.18
CA LYS A 194 -7.40 -22.27 -14.84
C LYS A 194 -8.52 -22.47 -13.85
N PHE A 195 -9.74 -22.46 -14.38
CA PHE A 195 -10.93 -22.84 -13.64
C PHE A 195 -11.28 -24.30 -13.93
N MET A 196 -11.59 -25.05 -12.88
CA MET A 196 -12.11 -26.40 -12.97
C MET A 196 -13.50 -26.40 -12.35
N GLN A 197 -14.51 -26.73 -13.15
CA GLN A 197 -15.87 -26.85 -12.65
C GLN A 197 -15.94 -27.99 -11.63
N VAL A 198 -16.57 -27.73 -10.49
CA VAL A 198 -16.98 -28.76 -9.54
C VAL A 198 -18.47 -29.07 -9.73
N ARG A 199 -18.85 -30.35 -9.62
CA ARG A 199 -20.27 -30.73 -9.68
C ARG A 199 -21.04 -30.06 -8.54
N GLU A 200 -22.28 -29.66 -8.85
CA GLU A 200 -23.21 -28.93 -7.98
C GLU A 200 -23.22 -29.45 -6.53
N LEU A 201 -23.24 -28.50 -5.58
CA LEU A 201 -23.56 -28.76 -4.17
C LEU A 201 -25.06 -28.97 -4.00
#